data_AF-A0A0H3KVQ6-F1
#
_entry.id   AF-A0A0H3KVQ6-F1
#
_cell.length_a   1.000
_cell.length_b   1.000
_cell.length_c   1.000
_cell.angle_alpha   90.00
_cell.angle_beta   90.00
_cell.angle_gamma   90.00
#
_symmetry.space_group_name_H-M   'P 1'
#
loop_
_entity.id
_entity.type
_entity.pdbx_description
1 polymer ?
#
loop_
_entity_poly.entity_id
_entity_poly.type
_entity_poly.pdbx_seq_one_letter_code
_entity_poly.pdbx_strand_id
1 'polypeptide(L)'
;MQPIHAADITYFHDAALLARVDDDCGATVDDVGPAWRQIHRNHDCNASLWRHEDEARRRDVADRAIVENKRAIDRLNQQRNDAVEALDEVLLAALPPAHADARLNSETAGSIIDRLSILALKIHHMGLHVARDDVDAAHRASCRAKLERLREQRTDLAACLDALLADAAAGTARFKVYRQFKMYNDPALNPYLGGQVANDTAAANAGPVASAAAPTAAPAEPTRDDAPEPAAPDDPPPTRPTDDPPPTRPTDVPPDMPPTPPMDVPPDAPPTPPGPPPGVPRGSAADAHAAASRHAAHGADDMHDTIARPSPTQPASHAVDVLIPTCDRPHALALTLTTVALQTHRPLRVVVSDQSALAAADDALLRAAVRFAGAQGVDVQLERHMPAMGLAEQRAFLLAHARAPRCLFVDDDVILEADLVARLVHALDTHRCGFVGSALHGLSHIGDVRAHHQHVEFWDGRVRPEVLAPGGPEWARHHLHSAANLYHAQCRLRVPRNASRVYRVAWVGGCVLFDTAKLRACGGFEFWRALPARHCGEDVLAQLRVMARFGGCGLFPSGAYHAELPTTVRERDVDAPFVLAHLIDEAAHAIR
;
A
#
# COMPACT_ATOMS: atom_id res chain seq x y z
N MET A 1 -35.29 9.56 23.47
CA MET A 1 -33.95 10.16 23.28
C MET A 1 -34.12 11.37 22.36
N GLN A 2 -33.44 12.49 22.62
CA GLN A 2 -33.37 13.53 21.59
C GLN A 2 -32.70 12.93 20.34
N PRO A 3 -33.24 13.15 19.14
CA PRO A 3 -32.62 12.64 17.92
C PRO A 3 -31.24 13.28 17.77
N ILE A 4 -30.26 12.48 17.39
CA ILE A 4 -28.88 12.92 17.13
C ILE A 4 -28.69 12.85 15.63
N HIS A 5 -28.35 13.98 15.01
CA HIS A 5 -28.06 14.06 13.60
C HIS A 5 -26.60 14.39 13.38
N ALA A 6 -26.01 13.83 12.31
CA ALA A 6 -24.62 14.08 11.98
C ALA A 6 -24.32 15.57 11.71
N ALA A 7 -25.32 16.33 11.25
CA ALA A 7 -25.25 17.78 11.09
C ALA A 7 -25.01 18.52 12.41
N ASP A 8 -25.75 18.17 13.47
CA ASP A 8 -25.60 18.79 14.79
C ASP A 8 -24.23 18.48 15.39
N ILE A 9 -23.77 17.24 15.24
CA ILE A 9 -22.44 16.80 15.70
C ILE A 9 -21.34 17.56 14.97
N THR A 10 -21.45 17.68 13.65
CA THR A 10 -20.45 18.38 12.83
C THR A 10 -20.40 19.86 13.19
N TYR A 11 -21.57 20.49 13.39
CA TYR A 11 -21.65 21.87 13.85
C TYR A 11 -21.01 22.03 15.23
N PHE A 12 -21.32 21.15 16.19
CA PHE A 12 -20.74 21.16 17.53
C PHE A 12 -19.21 21.06 17.49
N HIS A 13 -18.65 20.08 16.77
CA HIS A 13 -17.20 19.92 16.64
C HIS A 13 -16.53 21.16 16.05
N ASP A 14 -17.12 21.78 15.02
CA ASP A 14 -16.56 22.99 14.42
C ASP A 14 -16.64 24.19 15.38
N ALA A 15 -17.76 24.35 16.09
CA ALA A 15 -17.96 25.42 17.06
C ALA A 15 -17.01 25.30 18.26
N ALA A 16 -16.79 24.09 18.78
CA ALA A 16 -15.87 23.83 19.89
C ALA A 16 -14.43 24.19 19.57
N LEU A 17 -13.99 24.04 18.31
CA LEU A 17 -12.65 24.42 17.86
C LEU A 17 -12.49 25.93 17.61
N LEU A 18 -13.59 26.66 17.46
CA LEU A 18 -13.60 28.11 17.26
C LEU A 18 -13.80 28.88 18.57
N ALA A 19 -14.36 28.24 19.60
CA ALA A 19 -14.53 28.82 20.92
C ALA A 19 -13.16 29.21 21.52
N ARG A 20 -13.03 30.46 21.95
CA ARG A 20 -11.83 30.91 22.68
C ARG A 20 -11.88 30.33 24.10
N VAL A 21 -10.71 30.03 24.67
CA VAL A 21 -10.56 29.50 26.04
C VAL A 21 -11.23 30.39 27.11
N ASP A 22 -11.57 31.64 26.78
CA ASP A 22 -12.20 32.63 27.66
C ASP A 22 -13.69 32.91 27.35
N ASP A 23 -14.31 32.31 26.33
CA ASP A 23 -15.75 32.47 26.06
C ASP A 23 -16.55 31.43 26.85
N ASP A 24 -16.92 31.79 28.08
CA ASP A 24 -17.86 31.06 28.92
C ASP A 24 -19.29 31.16 28.33
N CYS A 25 -19.56 30.41 27.25
CA CYS A 25 -20.92 30.20 26.77
C CYS A 25 -21.60 29.21 27.72
N GLY A 26 -22.22 29.74 28.77
CA GLY A 26 -22.77 29.05 29.94
C GLY A 26 -23.91 28.04 29.72
N ALA A 27 -23.81 27.14 28.75
CA ALA A 27 -24.50 25.86 28.77
C ALA A 27 -23.59 24.86 29.49
N THR A 28 -23.90 24.53 30.75
CA THR A 28 -23.19 23.45 31.43
C THR A 28 -23.44 22.14 30.67
N VAL A 29 -22.40 21.32 30.49
CA VAL A 29 -22.42 20.01 29.81
C VAL A 29 -23.50 19.05 30.37
N ASP A 30 -24.13 19.40 31.49
CA ASP A 30 -25.17 18.65 32.16
C ASP A 30 -26.57 18.72 31.51
N ASP A 31 -26.89 19.76 30.72
CA ASP A 31 -28.25 20.00 30.20
C ASP A 31 -28.58 19.32 28.86
N VAL A 32 -27.60 18.71 28.19
CA VAL A 32 -27.74 18.19 26.80
C VAL A 32 -27.97 16.67 26.67
N GLY A 33 -28.07 15.95 27.80
CA GLY A 33 -28.36 14.52 27.84
C GLY A 33 -27.13 13.59 27.72
N PRO A 34 -27.29 12.28 27.99
CA PRO A 34 -26.17 11.37 28.22
C PRO A 34 -25.32 11.09 26.98
N ALA A 35 -25.90 11.11 25.78
CA ALA A 35 -25.15 10.89 24.54
C ALA A 35 -24.26 12.09 24.21
N TRP A 36 -24.82 13.31 24.22
CA TRP A 36 -24.07 14.54 23.98
C TRP A 36 -22.93 14.76 24.97
N ARG A 37 -23.10 14.35 26.24
CA ARG A 37 -22.02 14.33 27.23
C ARG A 37 -20.81 13.49 26.77
N GLN A 38 -21.04 12.32 26.16
CA GLN A 38 -19.94 11.50 25.65
C GLN A 38 -19.36 12.04 24.35
N ILE A 39 -20.18 12.64 23.48
CA ILE A 39 -19.70 13.34 22.27
C ILE A 39 -18.75 14.48 22.65
N HIS A 40 -19.11 15.27 23.66
CA HIS A 40 -18.27 16.36 24.19
C HIS A 40 -16.93 15.82 24.70
N ARG A 41 -16.97 14.83 25.59
CA ARG A 41 -15.77 14.19 26.15
C ARG A 41 -14.88 13.59 25.08
N ASN A 42 -15.47 12.93 24.08
CA ASN A 42 -14.73 12.36 22.97
C ASN A 42 -14.01 13.45 22.17
N HIS A 43 -14.68 14.55 21.85
CA HIS A 43 -14.10 15.66 21.12
C HIS A 43 -13.00 16.37 21.92
N ASP A 44 -13.21 16.61 23.20
CA ASP A 44 -12.22 17.22 24.12
C ASP A 44 -10.94 16.36 24.24
N CYS A 45 -11.12 15.04 24.32
CA CYS A 45 -9.99 14.09 24.31
C CYS A 45 -9.24 14.15 22.98
N ASN A 46 -9.94 14.16 21.85
CA ASN A 46 -9.34 14.24 20.52
C ASN A 46 -8.57 15.56 20.31
N ALA A 47 -9.12 16.70 20.74
CA ALA A 47 -8.46 18.00 20.65
C ALA A 47 -7.21 18.06 21.54
N SER A 48 -7.28 17.49 22.74
CA SER A 48 -6.13 17.40 23.65
C SER A 48 -5.05 16.43 23.12
N LEU A 49 -5.45 15.29 22.55
CA LEU A 49 -4.53 14.36 21.89
C LEU A 49 -3.78 15.02 20.74
N TRP A 50 -4.48 15.80 19.91
CA TRP A 50 -3.86 16.53 18.81
C TRP A 50 -2.74 17.45 19.32
N ARG A 51 -3.02 18.27 20.34
CA ARG A 51 -2.03 19.17 20.96
C ARG A 51 -0.83 18.39 21.51
N HIS A 52 -1.07 17.32 22.24
CA HIS A 52 0.01 16.52 22.83
C HIS A 52 0.84 15.77 21.77
N GLU A 53 0.23 15.30 20.68
CA GLU A 53 0.97 14.71 19.54
C GLU A 53 1.87 15.73 18.86
N ASP A 54 1.43 16.99 18.68
CA ASP A 54 2.26 18.07 18.16
C ASP A 54 3.41 18.40 19.13
N GLU A 55 3.13 18.51 20.43
CA GLU A 55 4.16 18.71 21.47
C GLU A 55 5.20 17.59 21.49
N ALA A 56 4.82 16.35 21.22
CA ALA A 56 5.72 15.20 21.21
C ALA A 56 6.75 15.25 20.07
N ARG A 57 6.54 16.08 19.04
CA ARG A 57 7.48 16.24 17.91
C ARG A 57 8.59 17.24 18.19
N ARG A 58 8.49 18.00 19.29
CA ARG A 58 9.49 18.97 19.71
C ARG A 58 10.83 18.29 20.03
N ARG A 59 11.92 18.88 19.56
CA ARG A 59 13.31 18.45 19.85
C ARG A 59 14.04 19.39 20.80
N ASP A 60 13.39 20.51 21.16
CA ASP A 60 13.91 21.59 21.98
C ASP A 60 13.47 21.48 23.45
N VAL A 61 12.98 20.32 23.86
CA VAL A 61 12.52 20.03 25.23
C VAL A 61 13.32 18.88 25.84
N ALA A 62 13.44 18.85 27.16
CA ALA A 62 14.11 17.77 27.87
C ALA A 62 13.35 16.44 27.72
N ASP A 63 14.06 15.31 27.70
CA ASP A 63 13.49 13.96 27.59
C ASP A 63 12.37 13.69 28.61
N ARG A 64 12.49 14.23 29.84
CA ARG A 64 11.45 14.10 30.87
C ARG A 64 10.09 14.64 30.39
N ALA A 65 10.08 15.74 29.63
CA ALA A 65 8.86 16.34 29.12
C ALA A 65 8.23 15.45 28.03
N ILE A 66 9.05 14.78 27.21
CA ILE A 66 8.58 13.80 26.23
C ILE A 66 7.97 12.57 26.92
N VAL A 67 8.56 12.09 28.01
CA VAL A 67 8.01 10.97 28.81
C VAL A 67 6.68 11.35 29.46
N GLU A 68 6.60 12.52 30.08
CA GLU A 68 5.36 13.05 30.68
C GLU A 68 4.26 13.20 29.61
N ASN A 69 4.62 13.72 28.44
CA ASN A 69 3.71 13.88 27.31
C ASN A 69 3.22 12.53 26.77
N LYS A 70 4.11 11.53 26.61
CA LYS A 70 3.71 10.18 26.19
C LYS A 70 2.70 9.56 27.16
N ARG A 71 2.89 9.74 28.47
CA ARG A 71 1.94 9.29 29.50
C ARG A 71 0.60 10.02 29.40
N ALA A 72 0.60 11.30 29.03
CA ALA A 72 -0.63 12.06 28.78
C ALA A 72 -1.37 11.53 27.54
N ILE A 73 -0.66 11.30 26.44
CA ILE A 73 -1.21 10.69 25.21
C ILE A 73 -1.87 9.34 25.50
N ASP A 74 -1.22 8.47 26.28
CA ASP A 74 -1.76 7.15 26.61
C ASP A 74 -3.06 7.24 27.43
N ARG A 75 -3.12 8.13 28.43
CA ARG A 75 -4.34 8.37 29.22
C ARG A 75 -5.46 8.94 28.37
N LEU A 76 -5.18 9.94 27.54
CA LEU A 76 -6.19 10.58 26.70
C LEU A 76 -6.71 9.62 25.61
N ASN A 77 -5.86 8.76 25.05
CA ASN A 77 -6.29 7.72 24.11
C ASN A 77 -7.23 6.71 24.79
N GLN A 78 -6.98 6.37 26.05
CA GLN A 78 -7.90 5.53 26.82
C GLN A 78 -9.23 6.24 27.05
N GLN A 79 -9.21 7.47 27.55
CA GLN A 79 -10.43 8.27 27.80
C GLN A 79 -11.27 8.50 26.53
N ARG A 80 -10.62 8.72 25.38
CA ARG A 80 -11.30 8.82 24.07
C ARG A 80 -12.06 7.53 23.75
N ASN A 81 -11.39 6.38 23.89
CA ASN A 81 -11.99 5.08 23.63
C ASN A 81 -13.14 4.80 24.59
N ASP A 82 -12.97 5.09 25.89
CA ASP A 82 -13.99 4.90 26.91
C ASP A 82 -15.24 5.76 26.61
N ALA A 83 -15.05 6.99 26.11
CA ALA A 83 -16.14 7.86 25.69
C ALA A 83 -16.90 7.31 24.47
N VAL A 84 -16.19 6.71 23.50
CA VAL A 84 -16.81 6.03 22.34
C VAL A 84 -17.67 4.86 22.80
N GLU A 85 -17.13 4.00 23.66
CA GLU A 85 -17.85 2.83 24.17
C GLU A 85 -19.07 3.25 25.00
N ALA A 86 -18.93 4.25 25.87
CA ALA A 86 -20.04 4.79 26.66
C ALA A 86 -21.12 5.44 25.77
N LEU A 87 -20.74 6.11 24.69
CA LEU A 87 -21.67 6.66 23.71
C LEU A 87 -22.47 5.55 23.03
N ASP A 88 -21.80 4.49 22.57
CA ASP A 88 -22.46 3.35 21.94
C ASP A 88 -23.44 2.64 22.89
N GLU A 89 -23.10 2.52 24.18
CA GLU A 89 -24.00 1.96 25.19
C GLU A 89 -25.25 2.82 25.37
N VAL A 90 -25.11 4.15 25.44
CA VAL A 90 -26.24 5.06 25.54
C VAL A 90 -27.13 4.98 24.30
N LEU A 91 -26.54 4.90 23.10
CA LEU A 91 -27.28 4.81 21.85
C LEU A 91 -28.02 3.47 21.73
N LEU A 92 -27.34 2.35 22.00
CA LEU A 92 -27.95 1.01 21.94
C LEU A 92 -29.08 0.85 22.97
N ALA A 93 -28.94 1.42 24.16
CA ALA A 93 -30.00 1.40 25.17
C ALA A 93 -31.27 2.17 24.74
N ALA A 94 -31.14 3.12 23.81
CA ALA A 94 -32.24 3.92 23.30
C ALA A 94 -32.86 3.38 22.00
N LEU A 95 -32.22 2.40 21.35
CA LEU A 95 -32.68 1.80 20.11
C LEU A 95 -33.65 0.63 20.37
N PRO A 96 -34.63 0.38 19.48
CA PRO A 96 -35.46 -0.80 19.58
C PRO A 96 -34.64 -2.09 19.35
N PRO A 97 -35.13 -3.25 19.79
CA PRO A 97 -34.52 -4.53 19.43
C PRO A 97 -34.43 -4.67 17.91
N ALA A 98 -33.25 -5.06 17.41
CA ALA A 98 -33.05 -5.31 16.00
C ALA A 98 -33.86 -6.51 15.50
N HIS A 99 -34.28 -6.49 14.23
CA HIS A 99 -34.91 -7.63 13.58
C HIS A 99 -33.93 -8.82 13.51
N ALA A 100 -34.47 -10.04 13.42
CA ALA A 100 -33.65 -11.25 13.39
C ALA A 100 -32.67 -11.29 12.19
N ASP A 101 -33.04 -10.65 11.09
CA ASP A 101 -32.30 -10.52 9.84
C ASP A 101 -31.53 -9.19 9.71
N ALA A 102 -31.47 -8.38 10.78
CA ALA A 102 -30.79 -7.09 10.76
C ALA A 102 -29.30 -7.22 10.40
N ARG A 103 -28.85 -6.38 9.45
CA ARG A 103 -27.47 -6.32 9.00
C ARG A 103 -26.57 -5.88 10.16
N LEU A 104 -25.50 -6.62 10.41
CA LEU A 104 -24.44 -6.18 11.33
C LEU A 104 -23.52 -5.19 10.62
N ASN A 105 -23.41 -3.98 11.16
CA ASN A 105 -22.40 -3.00 10.74
C ASN A 105 -21.09 -3.23 11.50
N SER A 106 -19.97 -3.09 10.78
CA SER A 106 -18.62 -3.26 11.32
C SER A 106 -18.18 -2.10 12.21
N GLU A 107 -18.60 -0.88 11.86
CA GLU A 107 -18.37 0.32 12.67
C GLU A 107 -19.58 0.56 13.59
N THR A 108 -19.32 1.11 14.78
CA THR A 108 -20.37 1.57 15.69
C THR A 108 -20.68 3.04 15.43
N ALA A 109 -21.83 3.52 15.90
CA ALA A 109 -22.17 4.94 15.78
C ALA A 109 -21.13 5.82 16.49
N GLY A 110 -20.68 5.41 17.68
CA GLY A 110 -19.63 6.08 18.43
C GLY A 110 -18.29 6.12 17.70
N SER A 111 -17.88 5.04 17.02
CA SER A 111 -16.63 5.05 16.24
C SER A 111 -16.69 5.98 15.02
N ILE A 112 -17.87 6.09 14.40
CA ILE A 112 -18.09 7.05 13.30
C ILE A 112 -18.03 8.49 13.82
N ILE A 113 -18.65 8.76 14.97
CA ILE A 113 -18.64 10.09 15.61
C ILE A 113 -17.20 10.50 16.02
N ASP A 114 -16.40 9.58 16.55
CA ASP A 114 -14.99 9.81 16.86
C ASP A 114 -14.19 10.23 15.61
N ARG A 115 -14.42 9.53 14.49
CA ARG A 115 -13.80 9.87 13.21
C ARG A 115 -14.28 11.22 12.66
N LEU A 116 -15.54 11.60 12.86
CA LEU A 116 -16.04 12.94 12.54
C LEU A 116 -15.34 14.02 13.36
N SER A 117 -15.09 13.78 14.65
CA SER A 117 -14.31 14.66 15.54
C SER A 117 -12.86 14.83 15.03
N ILE A 118 -12.18 13.74 14.67
CA ILE A 118 -10.82 13.79 14.10
C ILE A 118 -10.79 14.54 12.76
N LEU A 119 -11.81 14.37 11.92
CA LEU A 119 -11.93 15.11 10.66
C LEU A 119 -12.15 16.61 10.90
N ALA A 120 -12.93 17.01 11.91
CA ALA A 120 -13.10 18.41 12.29
C ALA A 120 -11.76 19.06 12.68
N LEU A 121 -10.95 18.39 13.51
CA LEU A 121 -9.60 18.85 13.86
C LEU A 121 -8.70 19.02 12.63
N LYS A 122 -8.68 18.00 11.73
CA LYS A 122 -7.90 18.07 10.49
C LYS A 122 -8.36 19.23 9.59
N ILE A 123 -9.67 19.44 9.46
CA ILE A 123 -10.24 20.54 8.67
C ILE A 123 -9.85 21.89 9.28
N HIS A 124 -9.97 22.04 10.59
CA HIS A 124 -9.60 23.27 11.31
C HIS A 124 -8.11 23.61 11.09
N HIS A 125 -7.20 22.70 11.44
CA HIS A 125 -5.76 22.95 11.32
C HIS A 125 -5.31 23.09 9.86
N MET A 126 -5.88 22.33 8.93
CA MET A 126 -5.61 22.52 7.50
C MET A 126 -6.12 23.90 7.01
N GLY A 127 -7.26 24.37 7.53
CA GLY A 127 -7.78 25.71 7.29
C GLY A 127 -6.80 26.80 7.74
N LEU A 128 -6.19 26.64 8.92
CA LEU A 128 -5.12 27.54 9.39
C LEU A 128 -3.92 27.54 8.44
N HIS A 129 -3.50 26.37 7.93
CA HIS A 129 -2.42 26.29 6.93
C HIS A 129 -2.77 26.96 5.59
N VAL A 130 -4.04 26.94 5.17
CA VAL A 130 -4.50 27.66 3.97
C VAL A 130 -4.46 29.17 4.16
N ALA A 131 -4.73 29.64 5.39
CA ALA A 131 -4.77 31.06 5.75
C ALA A 131 -3.39 31.68 6.03
N ARG A 132 -2.31 30.90 5.96
CA ARG A 132 -0.94 31.40 6.13
C ARG A 132 -0.50 32.28 4.97
N ASP A 133 0.04 33.46 5.28
CA ASP A 133 0.55 34.40 4.27
C ASP A 133 2.08 34.34 4.09
N ASP A 134 2.76 33.57 4.93
CA ASP A 134 4.22 33.38 4.93
C ASP A 134 4.69 32.21 4.05
N VAL A 135 3.78 31.65 3.24
CA VAL A 135 4.02 30.50 2.36
C VAL A 135 3.60 30.84 0.93
N ASP A 136 4.28 30.22 -0.04
CA ASP A 136 4.01 30.49 -1.44
C ASP A 136 2.59 30.08 -1.89
N ALA A 137 2.19 30.57 -3.06
CA ALA A 137 0.87 30.29 -3.62
C ALA A 137 0.64 28.79 -3.90
N ALA A 138 1.69 28.02 -4.20
CA ALA A 138 1.60 26.59 -4.47
C ALA A 138 1.32 25.78 -3.19
N HIS A 139 1.94 26.16 -2.06
CA HIS A 139 1.69 25.60 -0.75
C HIS A 139 0.25 25.87 -0.31
N ARG A 140 -0.23 27.11 -0.45
CA ARG A 140 -1.64 27.44 -0.16
C ARG A 140 -2.62 26.66 -1.03
N ALA A 141 -2.32 26.49 -2.32
CA ALA A 141 -3.15 25.69 -3.23
C ALA A 141 -3.18 24.20 -2.83
N SER A 142 -2.04 23.63 -2.44
CA SER A 142 -1.93 22.24 -1.94
C SER A 142 -2.73 22.04 -0.65
N CYS A 143 -2.59 22.95 0.33
CA CYS A 143 -3.36 22.90 1.56
C CYS A 143 -4.87 23.07 1.29
N ARG A 144 -5.27 23.91 0.33
CA ARG A 144 -6.68 24.08 -0.07
C ARG A 144 -7.25 22.80 -0.66
N ALA A 145 -6.52 22.13 -1.55
CA ALA A 145 -6.95 20.85 -2.11
C ALA A 145 -7.08 19.75 -1.04
N LYS A 146 -6.19 19.73 -0.03
CA LYS A 146 -6.30 18.84 1.13
C LYS A 146 -7.52 19.17 1.99
N LEU A 147 -7.79 20.46 2.22
CA LEU A 147 -8.95 20.93 2.96
C LEU A 147 -10.27 20.49 2.32
N GLU A 148 -10.41 20.65 0.99
CA GLU A 148 -11.60 20.21 0.27
C GLU A 148 -11.81 18.70 0.35
N ARG A 149 -10.74 17.90 0.26
CA ARG A 149 -10.83 16.44 0.45
C ARG A 149 -11.26 16.06 1.86
N LEU A 150 -10.78 16.77 2.88
CA LEU A 150 -11.20 16.52 4.26
C LEU A 150 -12.69 16.86 4.46
N ARG A 151 -13.18 17.93 3.82
CA ARG A 151 -14.62 18.30 3.82
C ARG A 151 -15.49 17.25 3.12
N GLU A 152 -15.03 16.73 1.98
CA GLU A 152 -15.67 15.61 1.26
C GLU A 152 -15.76 14.37 2.18
N GLN A 153 -14.65 13.94 2.78
CA GLN A 153 -14.62 12.81 3.71
C GLN A 153 -15.57 12.98 4.90
N ARG A 154 -15.66 14.20 5.46
CA ARG A 154 -16.57 14.50 6.57
C ARG A 154 -18.04 14.43 6.13
N THR A 155 -18.34 14.89 4.92
CA THR A 155 -19.70 14.84 4.35
C THR A 155 -20.14 13.39 4.13
N ASP A 156 -19.29 12.56 3.51
CA ASP A 156 -19.57 11.15 3.28
C ASP A 156 -19.77 10.39 4.60
N LEU A 157 -18.91 10.64 5.59
CA LEU A 157 -18.97 9.98 6.89
C LEU A 157 -20.21 10.41 7.70
N ALA A 158 -20.61 11.68 7.61
CA ALA A 158 -21.84 12.18 8.23
C ALA A 158 -23.08 11.50 7.63
N ALA A 159 -23.14 11.35 6.30
CA ALA A 159 -24.23 10.63 5.64
C ALA A 159 -24.28 9.15 6.06
N CYS A 160 -23.13 8.50 6.22
CA CYS A 160 -23.05 7.12 6.74
C CYS A 160 -23.57 7.01 8.18
N LEU A 161 -23.30 8.00 9.04
CA LEU A 161 -23.81 8.02 10.41
C LEU A 161 -25.33 8.13 10.44
N ASP A 162 -25.90 9.08 9.70
CA ASP A 162 -27.35 9.29 9.65
C ASP A 162 -28.05 8.04 9.11
N ALA A 163 -27.51 7.42 8.05
CA ALA A 163 -28.04 6.16 7.51
C ALA A 163 -27.98 5.02 8.52
N LEU A 164 -26.86 4.87 9.24
CA LEU A 164 -26.71 3.84 10.27
C LEU A 164 -27.73 4.02 11.41
N LEU A 165 -27.88 5.24 11.91
CA LEU A 165 -28.82 5.54 13.00
C LEU A 165 -30.27 5.35 12.56
N ALA A 166 -30.62 5.73 11.33
CA ALA A 166 -31.95 5.51 10.77
C ALA A 166 -32.26 4.02 10.60
N ASP A 167 -31.35 3.24 10.00
CA ASP A 167 -31.52 1.80 9.83
C ASP A 167 -31.59 1.08 11.19
N ALA A 168 -30.78 1.50 12.16
CA ALA A 168 -30.81 0.93 13.50
C ALA A 168 -32.12 1.25 14.24
N ALA A 169 -32.64 2.48 14.09
CA ALA A 169 -33.94 2.86 14.64
C ALA A 169 -35.10 2.10 13.96
N ALA A 170 -34.96 1.75 12.68
CA ALA A 170 -35.91 0.89 11.97
C ALA A 170 -35.75 -0.61 12.30
N GLY A 171 -34.70 -0.98 13.04
CA GLY A 171 -34.36 -2.36 13.38
C GLY A 171 -33.70 -3.16 12.26
N THR A 172 -33.42 -2.55 11.10
CA THR A 172 -32.87 -3.23 9.90
C THR A 172 -31.35 -3.30 9.89
N ALA A 173 -30.69 -2.51 10.75
CA ALA A 173 -29.27 -2.60 11.04
C ALA A 173 -29.01 -2.71 12.55
N ARG A 174 -27.85 -3.27 12.90
CA ARG A 174 -27.35 -3.28 14.27
C ARG A 174 -25.84 -3.13 14.30
N PHE A 175 -25.32 -2.62 15.41
CA PHE A 175 -23.90 -2.59 15.73
C PHE A 175 -23.68 -3.19 17.13
N LYS A 176 -22.44 -3.54 17.44
CA LYS A 176 -22.07 -4.19 18.71
C LYS A 176 -20.93 -3.45 19.37
N VAL A 177 -21.04 -3.25 20.68
CA VAL A 177 -19.92 -2.74 21.48
C VAL A 177 -18.91 -3.87 21.68
N TYR A 178 -17.73 -3.70 21.11
CA TYR A 178 -16.57 -4.54 21.41
C TYR A 178 -15.62 -3.72 22.29
N ARG A 179 -15.57 -4.06 23.58
CA ARG A 179 -14.66 -3.42 24.54
C ARG A 179 -13.21 -3.62 24.10
N GLN A 180 -12.41 -2.55 24.10
CA GLN A 180 -11.02 -2.64 23.68
C GLN A 180 -10.15 -3.32 24.76
N PHE A 181 -9.72 -4.56 24.50
CA PHE A 181 -8.81 -5.29 25.39
C PHE A 181 -7.34 -4.92 25.14
N LYS A 182 -6.92 -3.73 25.59
CA LYS A 182 -5.50 -3.32 25.55
C LYS A 182 -4.73 -3.91 26.73
N MET A 183 -4.20 -5.13 26.54
CA MET A 183 -3.46 -5.87 27.58
C MET A 183 -2.31 -5.07 28.21
N TYR A 184 -1.63 -4.21 27.43
CA TYR A 184 -0.49 -3.42 27.90
C TYR A 184 -0.88 -2.20 28.75
N ASN A 185 -2.16 -1.83 28.81
CA ASN A 185 -2.63 -0.75 29.68
C ASN A 185 -3.17 -1.28 31.02
N ASP A 186 -3.37 -2.60 31.14
CA ASP A 186 -3.91 -3.23 32.34
C ASP A 186 -2.76 -3.62 33.28
N PRO A 187 -2.64 -3.05 34.49
CA PRO A 187 -1.61 -3.41 35.45
C PRO A 187 -1.64 -4.88 35.89
N ALA A 188 -2.79 -5.56 35.78
CA ALA A 188 -2.93 -6.98 36.09
C ALA A 188 -2.40 -7.88 34.96
N LEU A 189 -2.30 -7.36 33.72
CA LEU A 189 -1.84 -8.11 32.55
C LEU A 189 -0.48 -7.64 32.03
N ASN A 190 -0.06 -6.42 32.39
CA ASN A 190 1.23 -5.86 32.01
C ASN A 190 2.23 -5.97 33.17
N PRO A 191 3.25 -6.84 33.06
CA PRO A 191 4.19 -7.10 34.14
C PRO A 191 5.10 -5.89 34.45
N TYR A 192 5.24 -4.93 33.52
CA TYR A 192 5.96 -3.67 33.72
C TYR A 192 5.15 -2.63 34.50
N LEU A 193 3.82 -2.74 34.51
CA LEU A 193 2.93 -1.85 35.27
C LEU A 193 2.55 -2.45 36.64
N GLY A 194 2.42 -3.77 36.71
CA GLY A 194 2.14 -4.52 37.93
C GLY A 194 3.34 -4.73 38.87
N GLY A 195 4.50 -4.13 38.56
CA GLY A 195 5.69 -4.19 39.40
C GLY A 195 6.44 -5.54 39.40
N GLN A 196 6.08 -6.48 38.53
CA GLN A 196 6.71 -7.81 38.46
C GLN A 196 8.07 -7.81 37.76
N VAL A 197 8.38 -6.79 36.94
CA VAL A 197 9.66 -6.67 36.19
C VAL A 197 10.64 -5.70 36.86
N ALA A 198 10.42 -5.32 38.11
CA ALA A 198 11.44 -4.60 38.88
C ALA A 198 12.45 -5.61 39.48
N ASN A 199 13.46 -6.04 38.69
CA ASN A 199 14.84 -6.27 39.17
C ASN A 199 15.86 -6.86 38.16
N ASP A 200 15.47 -7.32 36.96
CA ASP A 200 16.45 -8.03 36.10
C ASP A 200 17.45 -7.11 35.36
N THR A 201 17.19 -5.81 35.26
CA THR A 201 18.12 -4.87 34.60
C THR A 201 19.17 -4.24 35.52
N ALA A 202 19.04 -4.38 36.84
CA ALA A 202 20.08 -3.93 37.78
C ALA A 202 21.22 -4.97 37.96
N ALA A 203 20.93 -6.26 37.75
CA ALA A 203 21.90 -7.35 37.90
C ALA A 203 22.85 -7.52 36.70
N ALA A 204 22.48 -7.06 35.51
CA ALA A 204 23.28 -7.23 34.30
C ALA A 204 24.40 -6.17 34.11
N ASN A 205 24.35 -5.05 34.83
CA ASN A 205 25.36 -3.97 34.74
C ASN A 205 26.33 -3.91 35.91
N ALA A 206 26.26 -4.84 36.87
CA ALA A 206 27.25 -4.98 37.95
C ALA A 206 28.17 -6.17 37.64
N GLY A 207 29.26 -5.91 36.91
CA GLY A 207 30.37 -6.85 36.80
C GLY A 207 30.98 -7.18 38.17
N PRO A 208 31.65 -8.34 38.32
CA PRO A 208 32.06 -8.84 39.62
C PRO A 208 33.18 -7.97 40.22
N VAL A 209 32.89 -7.29 41.33
CA VAL A 209 33.91 -6.80 42.24
C VAL A 209 34.44 -8.00 43.03
N ALA A 210 35.59 -8.52 42.61
CA ALA A 210 36.35 -9.46 43.42
C ALA A 210 37.03 -8.68 44.56
N SER A 211 36.55 -8.92 45.78
CA SER A 211 37.18 -8.50 47.03
C SER A 211 38.50 -9.25 47.23
N ALA A 212 39.63 -8.54 47.19
CA ALA A 212 40.90 -9.03 47.71
C ALA A 212 41.26 -8.27 48.99
N ALA A 213 41.32 -9.01 50.10
CA ALA A 213 41.81 -8.55 51.39
C ALA A 213 43.35 -8.38 51.38
N ALA A 214 43.82 -7.39 52.13
CA ALA A 214 45.22 -6.99 52.26
C ALA A 214 46.16 -8.09 52.79
N PRO A 215 47.47 -8.00 52.47
CA PRO A 215 48.45 -8.01 53.55
C PRO A 215 49.65 -7.03 53.37
N THR A 216 49.99 -6.38 54.49
CA THR A 216 51.31 -5.99 55.05
C THR A 216 52.56 -5.74 54.17
N ALA A 217 53.05 -4.48 54.27
CA ALA A 217 54.42 -3.98 54.53
C ALA A 217 55.67 -4.43 53.70
N ALA A 218 56.16 -3.48 52.87
CA ALA A 218 57.55 -2.95 52.64
C ALA A 218 58.74 -3.90 52.27
N PRO A 219 59.88 -3.42 51.67
CA PRO A 219 60.30 -2.04 51.36
C PRO A 219 60.98 -1.76 49.97
N ALA A 220 61.20 -0.46 49.71
CA ALA A 220 62.32 0.21 49.00
C ALA A 220 62.47 0.21 47.45
N GLU A 221 62.21 1.40 46.87
CA GLU A 221 62.97 2.24 45.87
C GLU A 221 64.18 1.69 45.06
N PRO A 222 64.68 2.38 43.98
CA PRO A 222 64.23 3.63 43.31
C PRO A 222 64.25 3.60 41.75
N THR A 223 63.70 4.61 41.07
CA THR A 223 64.41 5.56 40.15
C THR A 223 63.52 6.26 39.08
N ARG A 224 63.59 7.60 39.13
CA ARG A 224 63.78 8.61 38.05
C ARG A 224 62.70 8.92 36.97
N ASP A 225 62.07 10.07 37.20
CA ASP A 225 62.08 11.34 36.46
C ASP A 225 61.78 11.48 34.94
N ASP A 226 60.95 12.51 34.71
CA ASP A 226 60.88 13.50 33.63
C ASP A 226 60.03 13.29 32.34
N ALA A 227 58.79 13.83 32.40
CA ALA A 227 58.19 14.90 31.57
C ALA A 227 58.03 14.73 30.02
N PRO A 228 57.35 15.67 29.30
CA PRO A 228 55.90 15.79 29.18
C PRO A 228 55.36 15.74 27.72
N GLU A 229 54.03 15.79 27.62
CA GLU A 229 53.10 15.79 26.46
C GLU A 229 53.36 16.81 25.34
N PRO A 230 52.85 16.58 24.11
CA PRO A 230 52.47 17.69 23.21
C PRO A 230 51.05 17.58 22.59
N ALA A 231 50.56 18.77 22.24
CA ALA A 231 49.20 19.16 21.89
C ALA A 231 48.76 18.98 20.42
N ALA A 232 47.46 19.23 20.19
CA ALA A 232 46.68 19.13 18.95
C ALA A 232 46.95 20.23 17.89
N PRO A 233 46.49 20.07 16.63
CA PRO A 233 46.59 21.09 15.58
C PRO A 233 45.30 21.91 15.34
N ASP A 234 45.47 23.20 15.02
CA ASP A 234 44.47 24.23 14.73
C ASP A 234 44.14 24.40 13.21
N ASP A 235 42.91 24.86 12.93
CA ASP A 235 42.33 25.30 11.63
C ASP A 235 42.82 26.69 11.16
N PRO A 236 42.70 27.04 9.85
CA PRO A 236 42.92 28.41 9.34
C PRO A 236 41.61 29.25 9.15
N PRO A 237 41.69 30.61 9.16
CA PRO A 237 40.54 31.54 9.19
C PRO A 237 40.09 32.11 7.81
N PRO A 238 38.97 32.89 7.73
CA PRO A 238 38.31 33.31 6.49
C PRO A 238 38.67 34.73 5.99
N THR A 239 38.33 35.07 4.73
CA THR A 239 38.52 36.40 4.12
C THR A 239 37.26 36.94 3.38
N ARG A 240 37.03 38.26 3.45
CA ARG A 240 36.09 39.14 2.68
C ARG A 240 36.58 40.61 2.84
N PRO A 241 36.04 41.65 2.15
CA PRO A 241 35.54 41.84 0.76
C PRO A 241 36.20 43.07 0.05
N THR A 242 35.95 43.32 -1.24
CA THR A 242 36.17 44.64 -1.92
C THR A 242 35.18 44.88 -3.07
N ASP A 243 34.79 46.15 -3.25
CA ASP A 243 33.72 46.72 -4.10
C ASP A 243 34.11 47.05 -5.58
N ASP A 244 33.14 46.87 -6.51
CA ASP A 244 32.69 47.52 -7.79
C ASP A 244 33.54 48.59 -8.57
N PRO A 245 33.30 48.97 -9.88
CA PRO A 245 32.01 49.00 -10.65
C PRO A 245 32.14 48.67 -12.22
N PRO A 246 31.22 49.01 -13.19
CA PRO A 246 30.83 48.15 -14.36
C PRO A 246 31.23 48.70 -15.78
N PRO A 247 30.84 48.08 -16.94
CA PRO A 247 29.65 48.57 -17.69
C PRO A 247 28.91 47.61 -18.69
N THR A 248 27.67 48.03 -19.03
CA THR A 248 26.91 48.00 -20.33
C THR A 248 26.15 46.77 -20.91
N ARG A 249 24.87 47.05 -21.27
CA ARG A 249 23.88 46.29 -22.09
C ARG A 249 24.14 46.37 -23.61
N PRO A 250 23.46 45.53 -24.43
CA PRO A 250 22.25 45.97 -25.20
C PRO A 250 21.08 44.92 -25.13
N THR A 251 19.79 45.26 -24.94
CA THR A 251 18.70 45.64 -25.92
C THR A 251 18.63 44.71 -27.15
N ASP A 252 17.54 44.13 -27.67
CA ASP A 252 16.07 44.26 -27.55
C ASP A 252 15.36 42.98 -28.10
N VAL A 253 14.24 42.59 -27.46
CA VAL A 253 12.88 42.16 -27.96
C VAL A 253 12.68 41.06 -29.07
N PRO A 254 11.62 40.19 -28.96
CA PRO A 254 11.37 38.97 -29.77
C PRO A 254 10.29 39.14 -30.87
N PRO A 255 9.95 38.08 -31.65
CA PRO A 255 8.58 37.51 -31.67
C PRO A 255 8.58 35.97 -31.91
N ASP A 256 7.54 35.14 -31.84
CA ASP A 256 6.11 35.26 -32.12
C ASP A 256 5.36 34.05 -31.50
N MET A 257 4.15 34.28 -30.99
CA MET A 257 3.20 33.27 -30.50
C MET A 257 1.95 33.34 -31.38
N PRO A 258 1.37 32.24 -31.91
CA PRO A 258 0.08 32.31 -32.59
C PRO A 258 -1.11 32.11 -31.61
N PRO A 259 -2.31 32.61 -31.97
CA PRO A 259 -3.33 33.05 -31.03
C PRO A 259 -4.33 31.96 -30.61
N THR A 260 -4.89 32.15 -29.42
CA THR A 260 -6.16 31.55 -28.96
C THR A 260 -7.36 32.24 -29.62
N PRO A 261 -8.43 31.50 -29.98
CA PRO A 261 -9.77 32.06 -30.16
C PRO A 261 -10.70 31.73 -28.98
N PRO A 262 -11.85 32.42 -28.87
CA PRO A 262 -12.45 32.80 -27.59
C PRO A 262 -13.48 31.81 -27.03
N MET A 263 -13.74 31.99 -25.73
CA MET A 263 -14.88 31.46 -24.98
C MET A 263 -16.18 32.12 -25.42
N ASP A 264 -17.20 31.32 -25.70
CA ASP A 264 -18.61 31.71 -25.64
C ASP A 264 -19.46 30.57 -25.04
N VAL A 265 -20.32 30.94 -24.11
CA VAL A 265 -21.35 30.22 -23.34
C VAL A 265 -22.50 31.24 -23.21
N PRO A 266 -23.84 30.98 -23.13
CA PRO A 266 -24.64 29.77 -22.74
C PRO A 266 -25.93 29.60 -23.61
N PRO A 267 -27.10 29.05 -23.15
CA PRO A 267 -27.43 27.96 -22.21
C PRO A 267 -28.31 26.87 -22.87
N ASP A 268 -28.46 25.67 -22.27
CA ASP A 268 -29.77 24.99 -22.25
C ASP A 268 -29.87 23.83 -21.24
N ALA A 269 -31.10 23.64 -20.77
CA ALA A 269 -31.61 22.86 -19.63
C ALA A 269 -31.35 21.33 -19.67
N PRO A 270 -31.46 20.62 -18.51
CA PRO A 270 -31.10 19.21 -18.39
C PRO A 270 -32.16 18.26 -19.00
N PRO A 271 -31.77 17.12 -19.58
CA PRO A 271 -32.72 16.06 -19.89
C PRO A 271 -33.05 15.19 -18.67
N THR A 272 -34.33 14.93 -18.51
CA THR A 272 -35.01 14.02 -17.57
C THR A 272 -34.47 12.58 -17.64
N PRO A 273 -34.43 11.82 -16.52
CA PRO A 273 -33.97 10.43 -16.50
C PRO A 273 -34.93 9.47 -17.25
N PRO A 274 -34.41 8.42 -17.90
CA PRO A 274 -35.25 7.37 -18.47
C PRO A 274 -35.84 6.48 -17.37
N GLY A 275 -37.13 6.14 -17.52
CA GLY A 275 -37.88 5.28 -16.61
C GLY A 275 -37.42 3.81 -16.60
N PRO A 276 -37.93 3.02 -15.63
CA PRO A 276 -37.49 1.65 -15.42
C PRO A 276 -38.01 0.71 -16.53
N PRO A 277 -37.22 -0.28 -16.96
CA PRO A 277 -37.71 -1.34 -17.84
C PRO A 277 -38.61 -2.34 -17.08
N PRO A 278 -39.59 -2.95 -17.78
CA PRO A 278 -40.60 -3.83 -17.19
C PRO A 278 -40.02 -5.19 -16.80
N GLY A 279 -40.64 -5.82 -15.80
CA GLY A 279 -40.17 -7.06 -15.20
C GLY A 279 -40.76 -8.35 -15.78
N VAL A 280 -40.32 -9.43 -15.11
CA VAL A 280 -40.91 -10.78 -14.96
C VAL A 280 -40.48 -11.78 -16.06
N PRO A 281 -40.24 -13.11 -15.78
CA PRO A 281 -40.64 -13.90 -14.61
C PRO A 281 -39.58 -14.69 -13.84
N ARG A 282 -40.02 -15.03 -12.62
CA ARG A 282 -39.52 -16.06 -11.70
C ARG A 282 -39.60 -17.46 -12.32
N GLY A 283 -38.54 -18.25 -12.15
CA GLY A 283 -38.50 -19.70 -12.33
C GLY A 283 -37.97 -20.37 -11.06
N SER A 284 -38.56 -21.51 -10.72
CA SER A 284 -38.61 -22.14 -9.41
C SER A 284 -37.38 -22.92 -8.97
N ALA A 285 -37.40 -23.26 -7.68
CA ALA A 285 -36.41 -23.98 -6.88
C ALA A 285 -36.26 -25.49 -7.17
N ALA A 286 -35.24 -26.03 -6.48
CA ALA A 286 -35.01 -27.41 -6.06
C ALA A 286 -34.28 -28.34 -7.06
N ASP A 287 -33.05 -28.75 -6.71
CA ASP A 287 -32.83 -30.07 -6.10
C ASP A 287 -31.37 -30.33 -5.70
N ALA A 288 -31.22 -31.35 -4.83
CA ALA A 288 -30.02 -32.13 -4.50
C ALA A 288 -29.15 -31.68 -3.31
N HIS A 289 -29.63 -32.08 -2.13
CA HIS A 289 -28.84 -32.43 -0.96
C HIS A 289 -28.38 -33.92 -1.05
N ALA A 290 -27.38 -34.27 -0.23
CA ALA A 290 -26.92 -35.61 0.16
C ALA A 290 -25.75 -36.26 -0.60
N ALA A 291 -24.59 -36.32 0.06
CA ALA A 291 -23.91 -37.59 0.33
C ALA A 291 -22.97 -37.43 1.55
N ALA A 292 -23.36 -38.04 2.66
CA ALA A 292 -22.56 -38.18 3.87
C ALA A 292 -21.94 -39.59 3.93
N SER A 293 -20.74 -39.64 4.49
CA SER A 293 -20.18 -40.66 5.42
C SER A 293 -20.15 -42.14 5.04
N ARG A 294 -18.95 -42.74 5.16
CA ARG A 294 -18.58 -44.12 5.54
C ARG A 294 -17.04 -44.20 5.42
N HIS A 295 -16.20 -44.83 6.24
CA HIS A 295 -16.26 -45.58 7.50
C HIS A 295 -14.79 -45.68 8.01
N ALA A 296 -14.59 -45.87 9.32
CA ALA A 296 -13.28 -46.07 9.97
C ALA A 296 -12.83 -47.54 9.98
N ALA A 297 -11.51 -47.82 9.99
CA ALA A 297 -10.80 -48.60 11.04
C ALA A 297 -9.40 -49.16 10.61
N HIS A 298 -8.38 -48.80 11.41
CA HIS A 298 -7.21 -49.55 11.93
C HIS A 298 -6.06 -50.10 11.03
N GLY A 299 -4.83 -49.82 11.47
CA GLY A 299 -3.61 -50.59 11.20
C GLY A 299 -2.32 -49.74 11.21
N ALA A 300 -1.47 -49.92 12.21
CA ALA A 300 -0.17 -49.25 12.36
C ALA A 300 0.94 -49.95 11.57
N ASP A 301 1.84 -49.20 10.93
CA ASP A 301 3.30 -49.43 10.94
C ASP A 301 4.06 -48.32 10.20
N ASP A 302 5.28 -48.06 10.68
CA ASP A 302 6.27 -47.06 10.24
C ASP A 302 6.52 -47.02 8.72
N MET A 303 6.45 -45.83 8.10
CA MET A 303 7.25 -45.51 6.91
C MET A 303 7.26 -44.01 6.56
N HIS A 304 8.47 -43.54 6.27
CA HIS A 304 8.89 -42.22 5.74
C HIS A 304 7.77 -41.37 5.11
N ASP A 305 7.62 -40.14 5.62
CA ASP A 305 6.70 -39.10 5.16
C ASP A 305 7.08 -38.61 3.75
N THR A 306 6.71 -39.40 2.74
CA THR A 306 6.68 -38.99 1.34
C THR A 306 5.24 -38.65 1.03
N ILE A 307 4.89 -37.37 1.15
CA ILE A 307 3.59 -36.86 0.70
C ILE A 307 3.44 -37.20 -0.78
N ALA A 308 2.52 -38.12 -1.08
CA ALA A 308 2.22 -38.56 -2.43
C ALA A 308 1.75 -37.36 -3.29
N ARG A 309 2.45 -37.10 -4.40
CA ARG A 309 2.05 -36.09 -5.38
C ARG A 309 0.68 -36.46 -5.96
N PRO A 310 -0.33 -35.57 -5.93
CA PRO A 310 -1.58 -35.81 -6.65
C PRO A 310 -1.29 -35.88 -8.15
N SER A 311 -1.91 -36.85 -8.82
CA SER A 311 -1.91 -36.99 -10.29
C SER A 311 -2.38 -35.69 -10.94
N PRO A 312 -1.93 -35.34 -12.17
CA PRO A 312 -2.24 -34.07 -12.80
C PRO A 312 -3.73 -34.01 -13.13
N THR A 313 -4.51 -33.45 -12.21
CA THR A 313 -5.85 -32.97 -12.47
C THR A 313 -5.74 -31.89 -13.55
N GLN A 314 -6.67 -31.93 -14.50
CA GLN A 314 -6.77 -30.89 -15.53
C GLN A 314 -6.79 -29.53 -14.82
N PRO A 315 -5.86 -28.62 -15.15
CA PRO A 315 -5.71 -27.38 -14.40
C PRO A 315 -7.03 -26.61 -14.44
N ALA A 316 -7.49 -26.15 -13.27
CA ALA A 316 -8.72 -25.38 -13.18
C ALA A 316 -8.66 -24.19 -14.15
N SER A 317 -9.78 -23.91 -14.83
CA SER A 317 -9.83 -22.88 -15.88
C SER A 317 -9.42 -21.48 -15.42
N HIS A 318 -9.42 -21.21 -14.12
CA HIS A 318 -9.05 -19.96 -13.48
C HIS A 318 -7.70 -20.02 -12.73
N ALA A 319 -6.98 -21.15 -12.77
CA ALA A 319 -5.68 -21.30 -12.12
C ALA A 319 -4.65 -20.31 -12.67
N VAL A 320 -3.71 -19.92 -11.82
CA VAL A 320 -2.56 -19.08 -12.18
C VAL A 320 -1.27 -19.71 -11.66
N ASP A 321 -0.28 -19.85 -12.54
CA ASP A 321 1.10 -20.11 -12.13
C ASP A 321 1.83 -18.76 -11.99
N VAL A 322 2.35 -18.47 -10.80
CA VAL A 322 3.19 -17.31 -10.51
C VAL A 322 4.64 -17.72 -10.74
N LEU A 323 5.34 -17.00 -11.61
CA LEU A 323 6.66 -17.33 -12.12
C LEU A 323 7.66 -16.25 -11.68
N ILE A 324 8.63 -16.62 -10.85
CA ILE A 324 9.54 -15.66 -10.20
C ILE A 324 11.00 -16.01 -10.53
N PRO A 325 11.73 -15.16 -11.27
CA PRO A 325 13.18 -15.29 -11.38
C PRO A 325 13.85 -14.71 -10.13
N THR A 326 14.90 -15.35 -9.62
CA THR A 326 15.72 -14.83 -8.50
C THR A 326 17.20 -15.11 -8.75
N CYS A 327 18.06 -14.24 -8.25
CA CYS A 327 19.52 -14.43 -8.26
C CYS A 327 20.16 -13.64 -7.11
N ASP A 328 20.74 -14.35 -6.14
CA ASP A 328 21.41 -13.84 -4.94
C ASP A 328 20.53 -12.91 -4.06
N ARG A 329 19.21 -13.15 -4.05
CA ARG A 329 18.22 -12.28 -3.38
C ARG A 329 17.16 -13.03 -2.54
N PRO A 330 17.55 -13.96 -1.64
CA PRO A 330 16.58 -14.76 -0.87
C PRO A 330 15.62 -13.91 -0.03
N HIS A 331 16.08 -12.78 0.53
CA HIS A 331 15.24 -11.92 1.37
C HIS A 331 14.20 -11.13 0.56
N ALA A 332 14.56 -10.67 -0.64
CA ALA A 332 13.60 -10.02 -1.54
C ALA A 332 12.53 -11.04 -1.95
N LEU A 333 12.97 -12.22 -2.38
CA LEU A 333 12.07 -13.30 -2.74
C LEU A 333 11.11 -13.67 -1.60
N ALA A 334 11.60 -13.71 -0.35
CA ALA A 334 10.76 -13.99 0.82
C ALA A 334 9.66 -12.93 1.02
N LEU A 335 9.96 -11.65 0.80
CA LEU A 335 8.98 -10.56 0.82
C LEU A 335 7.91 -10.77 -0.26
N THR A 336 8.34 -10.95 -1.51
CA THR A 336 7.45 -11.15 -2.66
C THR A 336 6.56 -12.37 -2.44
N LEU A 337 7.14 -13.51 -2.07
CA LEU A 337 6.42 -14.76 -1.83
C LEU A 337 5.37 -14.63 -0.73
N THR A 338 5.64 -13.85 0.32
CA THR A 338 4.67 -13.59 1.40
C THR A 338 3.44 -12.85 0.87
N THR A 339 3.62 -11.89 -0.03
CA THR A 339 2.48 -11.15 -0.63
C THR A 339 1.71 -11.97 -1.67
N VAL A 340 2.39 -12.89 -2.37
CA VAL A 340 1.77 -13.88 -3.25
C VAL A 340 0.93 -14.87 -2.45
N ALA A 341 1.44 -15.34 -1.30
CA ALA A 341 0.72 -16.25 -0.41
C ALA A 341 -0.60 -15.65 0.10
N LEU A 342 -0.65 -14.33 0.30
CA LEU A 342 -1.81 -13.60 0.79
C LEU A 342 -2.84 -13.21 -0.27
N GLN A 343 -2.64 -13.59 -1.54
CA GLN A 343 -3.59 -13.27 -2.60
C GLN A 343 -4.98 -13.87 -2.31
N THR A 344 -6.06 -13.23 -2.72
CA THR A 344 -7.43 -13.76 -2.57
C THR A 344 -7.80 -14.72 -3.68
N HIS A 345 -7.14 -14.61 -4.84
CA HIS A 345 -7.35 -15.53 -5.97
C HIS A 345 -6.79 -16.91 -5.67
N ARG A 346 -7.52 -17.97 -6.02
CA ARG A 346 -7.12 -19.38 -5.88
C ARG A 346 -7.70 -20.20 -7.04
N PRO A 347 -7.09 -21.32 -7.45
CA PRO A 347 -5.81 -21.85 -6.95
C PRO A 347 -4.61 -21.09 -7.51
N LEU A 348 -3.53 -21.03 -6.72
CA LEU A 348 -2.24 -20.47 -7.10
C LEU A 348 -1.13 -21.50 -6.89
N ARG A 349 -0.20 -21.55 -7.83
CA ARG A 349 1.06 -22.27 -7.72
C ARG A 349 2.20 -21.29 -8.04
N VAL A 350 3.29 -21.39 -7.31
CA VAL A 350 4.49 -20.57 -7.50
C VAL A 350 5.61 -21.46 -8.01
N VAL A 351 6.29 -21.02 -9.06
CA VAL A 351 7.54 -21.61 -9.54
C VAL A 351 8.62 -20.54 -9.50
N VAL A 352 9.69 -20.81 -8.76
CA VAL A 352 10.86 -19.95 -8.67
C VAL A 352 12.00 -20.57 -9.45
N SER A 353 12.67 -19.79 -10.28
CA SER A 353 13.93 -20.17 -10.93
C SER A 353 15.08 -19.50 -10.20
N ASP A 354 15.85 -20.29 -9.47
CA ASP A 354 16.97 -19.82 -8.64
C ASP A 354 18.31 -19.94 -9.38
N GLN A 355 18.87 -18.79 -9.76
CA GLN A 355 20.19 -18.64 -10.37
C GLN A 355 21.25 -18.11 -9.40
N SER A 356 20.98 -18.14 -8.08
CA SER A 356 21.89 -17.67 -7.04
C SER A 356 23.15 -18.54 -6.94
N ALA A 357 24.26 -17.97 -6.50
CA ALA A 357 25.50 -18.71 -6.23
C ALA A 357 25.30 -19.74 -5.10
N LEU A 358 24.70 -19.31 -4.00
CA LEU A 358 24.21 -20.16 -2.91
C LEU A 358 22.72 -20.40 -3.09
N ALA A 359 22.23 -21.61 -2.82
CA ALA A 359 20.81 -21.90 -3.05
C ALA A 359 19.95 -21.00 -2.18
N ALA A 360 18.98 -20.32 -2.78
CA ALA A 360 18.08 -19.44 -2.04
C ALA A 360 17.30 -20.23 -0.96
N ALA A 361 17.03 -21.52 -1.21
CA ALA A 361 16.40 -22.45 -0.26
C ALA A 361 17.20 -22.65 1.06
N ASP A 362 18.50 -22.35 1.07
CA ASP A 362 19.35 -22.43 2.25
C ASP A 362 19.17 -21.23 3.19
N ASP A 363 18.47 -20.19 2.75
CA ASP A 363 18.14 -19.05 3.60
C ASP A 363 16.97 -19.34 4.57
N ALA A 364 17.12 -18.91 5.82
CA ALA A 364 16.13 -19.18 6.87
C ALA A 364 14.83 -18.39 6.68
N LEU A 365 14.92 -17.15 6.18
CA LEU A 365 13.76 -16.28 5.96
C LEU A 365 12.94 -16.79 4.76
N LEU A 366 13.60 -17.17 3.66
CA LEU A 366 12.90 -17.78 2.53
C LEU A 366 12.21 -19.08 2.92
N ARG A 367 12.86 -19.98 3.68
CA ARG A 367 12.20 -21.21 4.18
C ARG A 367 10.96 -20.91 5.01
N ALA A 368 10.97 -19.85 5.81
CA ALA A 368 9.80 -19.43 6.57
C ALA A 368 8.66 -18.95 5.65
N ALA A 369 8.98 -18.14 4.64
CA ALA A 369 8.02 -17.68 3.64
C ALA A 369 7.41 -18.85 2.82
N VAL A 370 8.20 -19.85 2.45
CA VAL A 370 7.72 -21.06 1.76
C VAL A 370 6.76 -21.86 2.64
N ARG A 371 7.10 -22.08 3.92
CA ARG A 371 6.19 -22.77 4.86
C ARG A 371 4.89 -21.98 5.06
N PHE A 372 4.99 -20.65 5.15
CA PHE A 372 3.83 -19.78 5.25
C PHE A 372 2.93 -19.88 4.01
N ALA A 373 3.52 -19.84 2.81
CA ALA A 373 2.78 -20.03 1.55
C ALA A 373 2.05 -21.39 1.51
N GLY A 374 2.73 -22.47 1.92
CA GLY A 374 2.11 -23.79 2.06
C GLY A 374 0.92 -23.79 3.03
N ALA A 375 1.03 -23.11 4.16
CA ALA A 375 -0.06 -22.95 5.12
C ALA A 375 -1.25 -22.12 4.56
N GLN A 376 -1.00 -21.23 3.58
CA GLN A 376 -2.04 -20.49 2.84
C GLN A 376 -2.60 -21.27 1.64
N GLY A 377 -2.23 -22.56 1.49
CA GLY A 377 -2.66 -23.43 0.40
C GLY A 377 -2.03 -23.08 -0.96
N VAL A 378 -0.84 -22.46 -0.96
CA VAL A 378 -0.08 -22.13 -2.17
C VAL A 378 1.09 -23.11 -2.31
N ASP A 379 1.09 -23.86 -3.40
CA ASP A 379 2.19 -24.77 -3.74
C ASP A 379 3.39 -23.96 -4.26
N VAL A 380 4.58 -24.13 -3.67
CA VAL A 380 5.79 -23.40 -4.04
C VAL A 380 6.88 -24.37 -4.47
N GLN A 381 7.26 -24.29 -5.73
CA GLN A 381 8.34 -25.07 -6.33
C GLN A 381 9.57 -24.18 -6.49
N LEU A 382 10.64 -24.48 -5.75
CA LEU A 382 11.94 -23.82 -5.88
C LEU A 382 12.86 -24.67 -6.78
N GLU A 383 13.13 -24.20 -7.99
CA GLU A 383 14.01 -24.87 -8.94
C GLU A 383 15.40 -24.25 -8.93
N ARG A 384 16.42 -25.05 -8.60
CA ARG A 384 17.80 -24.63 -8.82
C ARG A 384 18.10 -24.71 -10.31
N HIS A 385 18.40 -23.58 -10.94
CA HIS A 385 18.53 -23.49 -12.38
C HIS A 385 19.87 -22.86 -12.75
N MET A 386 20.87 -23.68 -13.09
CA MET A 386 22.22 -23.24 -13.43
C MET A 386 22.72 -24.01 -14.66
N PRO A 387 23.63 -23.44 -15.49
CA PRO A 387 24.25 -22.12 -15.37
C PRO A 387 23.32 -20.96 -15.76
N ALA A 388 23.63 -19.73 -15.32
CA ALA A 388 22.87 -18.53 -15.69
C ALA A 388 23.17 -18.13 -17.15
N MET A 389 22.13 -18.13 -18.00
CA MET A 389 22.21 -17.81 -19.43
C MET A 389 21.49 -16.49 -19.80
N GLY A 390 21.22 -15.66 -18.79
CA GLY A 390 20.54 -14.37 -18.93
C GLY A 390 19.05 -14.42 -18.60
N LEU A 391 18.46 -13.24 -18.38
CA LEU A 391 17.11 -13.12 -17.85
C LEU A 391 16.03 -13.66 -18.82
N ALA A 392 16.23 -13.50 -20.13
CA ALA A 392 15.34 -14.07 -21.15
C ALA A 392 15.30 -15.60 -21.07
N GLU A 393 16.45 -16.24 -20.89
CA GLU A 393 16.53 -17.70 -20.77
C GLU A 393 15.88 -18.15 -19.45
N GLN A 394 16.14 -17.46 -18.35
CA GLN A 394 15.51 -17.75 -17.06
C GLN A 394 13.98 -17.65 -17.13
N ARG A 395 13.43 -16.64 -17.82
CA ARG A 395 11.99 -16.52 -18.09
C ARG A 395 11.46 -17.61 -19.03
N ALA A 396 12.27 -18.07 -20.00
CA ALA A 396 11.91 -19.21 -20.85
C ALA A 396 11.81 -20.51 -20.03
N PHE A 397 12.78 -20.77 -19.14
CA PHE A 397 12.74 -21.89 -18.20
C PHE A 397 11.48 -21.86 -17.32
N LEU A 398 11.14 -20.69 -16.76
CA LEU A 398 9.92 -20.51 -15.98
C LEU A 398 8.65 -20.78 -16.82
N LEU A 399 8.58 -20.28 -18.05
CA LEU A 399 7.44 -20.51 -18.95
C LEU A 399 7.27 -22.00 -19.32
N ALA A 400 8.36 -22.76 -19.38
CA ALA A 400 8.32 -24.21 -19.60
C ALA A 400 7.67 -24.96 -18.42
N HIS A 401 7.75 -24.40 -17.20
CA HIS A 401 7.11 -24.95 -15.99
C HIS A 401 5.65 -24.52 -15.80
N ALA A 402 5.18 -23.55 -16.59
CA ALA A 402 3.79 -23.10 -16.55
C ALA A 402 2.84 -24.16 -17.13
N ARG A 403 1.84 -24.53 -16.34
CA ARG A 403 0.79 -25.51 -16.64
C ARG A 403 -0.59 -24.87 -16.62
N ALA A 404 -0.75 -23.78 -15.86
CA ALA A 404 -2.00 -23.05 -15.76
C ALA A 404 -2.34 -22.29 -17.06
N PRO A 405 -3.63 -22.03 -17.33
CA PRO A 405 -4.07 -21.23 -18.48
C PRO A 405 -3.52 -19.80 -18.47
N ARG A 406 -3.15 -19.30 -17.28
CA ARG A 406 -2.56 -17.98 -17.09
C ARG A 406 -1.25 -18.11 -16.33
N CYS A 407 -0.23 -17.36 -16.76
CA CYS A 407 1.03 -17.25 -16.04
C CYS A 407 1.29 -15.80 -15.66
N LEU A 408 1.61 -15.58 -14.39
CA LEU A 408 1.94 -14.27 -13.84
C LEU A 408 3.44 -14.21 -13.60
N PHE A 409 4.15 -13.40 -14.39
CA PHE A 409 5.54 -13.09 -14.11
C PHE A 409 5.62 -12.00 -13.06
N VAL A 410 6.38 -12.25 -12.00
CA VAL A 410 6.63 -11.28 -10.91
C VAL A 410 8.13 -11.28 -10.62
N ASP A 411 8.74 -10.10 -10.53
CA ASP A 411 10.13 -10.00 -10.09
C ASP A 411 10.25 -10.29 -8.58
N ASP A 412 11.42 -10.72 -8.12
CA ASP A 412 11.63 -11.17 -6.74
C ASP A 412 11.55 -10.06 -5.69
N ASP A 413 11.34 -8.80 -6.05
CA ASP A 413 11.27 -7.65 -5.15
C ASP A 413 9.99 -6.81 -5.29
N VAL A 414 8.89 -7.48 -5.62
CA VAL A 414 7.59 -6.86 -5.82
C VAL A 414 6.62 -7.18 -4.68
N ILE A 415 6.01 -6.14 -4.12
CA ILE A 415 4.94 -6.24 -3.12
C ILE A 415 3.59 -6.16 -3.85
N LEU A 416 2.73 -7.15 -3.67
CA LEU A 416 1.40 -7.22 -4.28
C LEU A 416 0.29 -6.93 -3.26
N GLU A 417 -0.71 -6.13 -3.63
CA GLU A 417 -1.96 -6.05 -2.88
C GLU A 417 -2.71 -7.38 -2.90
N ALA A 418 -3.40 -7.72 -1.81
CA ALA A 418 -4.04 -9.03 -1.62
C ALA A 418 -5.08 -9.39 -2.71
N ASP A 419 -5.72 -8.41 -3.35
CA ASP A 419 -6.72 -8.63 -4.40
C ASP A 419 -6.16 -8.51 -5.83
N LEU A 420 -4.86 -8.24 -6.00
CA LEU A 420 -4.28 -7.90 -7.30
C LEU A 420 -4.42 -9.03 -8.33
N VAL A 421 -4.09 -10.27 -7.97
CA VAL A 421 -4.19 -11.39 -8.93
C VAL A 421 -5.63 -11.58 -9.41
N ALA A 422 -6.62 -11.42 -8.52
CA ALA A 422 -8.03 -11.51 -8.90
C ALA A 422 -8.41 -10.41 -9.91
N ARG A 423 -7.94 -9.17 -9.69
CA ARG A 423 -8.19 -8.04 -10.61
C ARG A 423 -7.50 -8.24 -11.97
N LEU A 424 -6.28 -8.76 -11.99
CA LEU A 424 -5.56 -9.09 -13.23
C LEU A 424 -6.28 -10.18 -14.04
N VAL A 425 -6.70 -11.27 -13.37
CA VAL A 425 -7.46 -12.36 -14.00
C VAL A 425 -8.78 -11.84 -14.56
N HIS A 426 -9.52 -11.05 -13.78
CA HIS A 426 -10.77 -10.46 -14.23
C HIS A 426 -10.59 -9.55 -15.46
N ALA A 427 -9.56 -8.70 -15.46
CA ALA A 427 -9.25 -7.84 -16.59
C ALA A 427 -8.86 -8.64 -17.85
N LEU A 428 -7.99 -9.65 -17.71
CA LEU A 428 -7.56 -10.48 -18.82
C LEU A 428 -8.74 -11.22 -19.47
N ASP A 429 -9.64 -11.78 -18.64
CA ASP A 429 -10.82 -12.51 -19.10
C ASP A 429 -11.86 -11.58 -19.75
N THR A 430 -12.08 -10.41 -19.16
CA THR A 430 -13.04 -9.40 -19.65
C THR A 430 -12.61 -8.87 -21.01
N HIS A 431 -11.35 -8.44 -21.13
CA HIS A 431 -10.83 -7.83 -22.35
C HIS A 431 -10.40 -8.86 -23.40
N ARG A 432 -10.12 -10.11 -22.98
CA ARG A 432 -9.66 -11.21 -23.84
C ARG A 432 -8.37 -10.89 -24.59
N CYS A 433 -7.52 -10.05 -24.01
CA CYS A 433 -6.21 -9.66 -24.56
C CYS A 433 -5.13 -10.72 -24.30
N GLY A 434 -3.92 -10.47 -24.78
CA GLY A 434 -2.77 -11.33 -24.57
C GLY A 434 -2.14 -11.20 -23.18
N PHE A 435 -2.15 -9.99 -22.61
CA PHE A 435 -1.66 -9.76 -21.25
C PHE A 435 -2.35 -8.56 -20.56
N VAL A 436 -2.26 -8.55 -19.24
CA VAL A 436 -2.56 -7.40 -18.38
C VAL A 436 -1.39 -7.19 -17.42
N GLY A 437 -0.80 -5.99 -17.43
CA GLY A 437 0.29 -5.62 -16.54
C GLY A 437 -0.15 -4.77 -15.35
N SER A 438 0.50 -4.94 -14.20
CA SER A 438 0.38 -4.08 -13.03
C SER A 438 1.67 -3.31 -12.83
N ALA A 439 1.73 -2.05 -13.27
CA ALA A 439 2.98 -1.29 -13.23
C ALA A 439 3.38 -0.91 -11.80
N LEU A 440 4.64 -1.16 -11.47
CA LEU A 440 5.13 -1.04 -10.10
C LEU A 440 5.23 0.43 -9.67
N HIS A 441 4.80 0.72 -8.45
CA HIS A 441 5.03 2.03 -7.83
C HIS A 441 6.39 2.07 -7.13
N GLY A 442 7.27 3.00 -7.53
CA GLY A 442 8.51 3.33 -6.80
C GLY A 442 8.23 4.40 -5.74
N LEU A 443 7.92 3.97 -4.52
CA LEU A 443 7.44 4.86 -3.46
C LEU A 443 8.51 5.77 -2.86
N SER A 444 9.80 5.49 -3.06
CA SER A 444 10.88 6.44 -2.71
C SER A 444 10.71 7.79 -3.39
N HIS A 445 10.03 7.82 -4.54
CA HIS A 445 9.72 9.01 -5.32
C HIS A 445 8.32 9.58 -5.07
N ILE A 446 7.65 9.22 -3.97
CA ILE A 446 6.30 9.72 -3.68
C ILE A 446 6.22 11.25 -3.61
N GLY A 447 7.31 11.92 -3.23
CA GLY A 447 7.43 13.39 -3.20
C GLY A 447 7.80 14.05 -4.54
N ASP A 448 8.19 13.28 -5.56
CA ASP A 448 8.66 13.76 -6.86
C ASP A 448 7.52 13.73 -7.90
N VAL A 449 6.69 14.77 -7.88
CA VAL A 449 5.46 14.85 -8.69
C VAL A 449 5.76 15.38 -10.10
N ARG A 450 5.75 14.48 -11.09
CA ARG A 450 6.01 14.83 -12.50
C ARG A 450 4.73 14.83 -13.32
N ALA A 451 3.95 15.92 -13.25
CA ALA A 451 2.62 16.00 -13.88
C ALA A 451 2.60 15.66 -15.38
N HIS A 452 3.65 16.03 -16.12
CA HIS A 452 3.79 15.75 -17.56
C HIS A 452 3.98 14.26 -17.89
N HIS A 453 4.33 13.42 -16.91
CA HIS A 453 4.43 11.97 -17.05
C HIS A 453 3.22 11.20 -16.46
N GLN A 454 2.16 11.89 -16.02
CA GLN A 454 0.99 11.28 -15.36
C GLN A 454 -0.23 11.13 -16.30
N HIS A 455 -0.02 11.27 -17.61
CA HIS A 455 -1.07 11.07 -18.59
C HIS A 455 -1.42 9.58 -18.70
N VAL A 456 -2.71 9.25 -18.56
CA VAL A 456 -3.23 7.88 -18.67
C VAL A 456 -4.24 7.84 -19.80
N GLU A 457 -3.95 7.07 -20.84
CA GLU A 457 -4.86 6.84 -21.96
C GLU A 457 -5.64 5.54 -21.73
N PHE A 458 -6.89 5.67 -21.25
CA PHE A 458 -7.74 4.50 -21.01
C PHE A 458 -8.23 3.87 -22.31
N TRP A 459 -8.47 2.55 -22.30
CA TRP A 459 -9.16 1.90 -23.40
C TRP A 459 -10.67 2.20 -23.35
N ASP A 460 -11.21 2.63 -24.47
CA ASP A 460 -12.66 2.71 -24.69
C ASP A 460 -13.15 1.38 -25.29
N GLY A 461 -13.64 0.50 -24.41
CA GLY A 461 -14.15 -0.83 -24.77
C GLY A 461 -13.10 -1.95 -24.67
N ARG A 462 -13.14 -2.92 -25.60
CA ARG A 462 -12.21 -4.06 -25.60
C ARG A 462 -10.81 -3.63 -26.01
N VAL A 463 -9.80 -4.19 -25.34
CA VAL A 463 -8.39 -4.06 -25.73
C VAL A 463 -8.22 -4.68 -27.11
N ARG A 464 -7.48 -3.99 -27.98
CA ARG A 464 -7.18 -4.45 -29.35
C ARG A 464 -5.68 -4.64 -29.54
N PRO A 465 -5.27 -5.49 -30.50
CA PRO A 465 -3.87 -5.56 -30.90
C PRO A 465 -3.34 -4.19 -31.33
N GLU A 466 -2.11 -3.89 -30.93
CA GLU A 466 -1.39 -2.65 -31.23
C GLU A 466 0.08 -2.97 -31.46
N VAL A 467 0.66 -2.45 -32.53
CA VAL A 467 2.09 -2.59 -32.83
C VAL A 467 2.80 -1.33 -32.37
N LEU A 468 3.69 -1.46 -31.39
CA LEU A 468 4.54 -0.37 -30.93
C LEU A 468 5.99 -0.59 -31.38
N ALA A 469 6.57 0.43 -32.00
CA ALA A 469 7.98 0.47 -32.30
C ALA A 469 8.78 1.07 -31.12
N PRO A 470 9.85 0.42 -30.66
CA PRO A 470 10.79 1.01 -29.70
C PRO A 470 11.31 2.37 -30.18
N GLY A 471 11.23 3.39 -29.32
CA GLY A 471 11.61 4.77 -29.67
C GLY A 471 10.56 5.56 -30.48
N GLY A 472 9.43 4.96 -30.86
CA GLY A 472 8.30 5.67 -31.49
C GLY A 472 7.50 6.55 -30.52
N PRO A 473 6.51 7.32 -31.01
CA PRO A 473 5.71 8.22 -30.18
C PRO A 473 5.00 7.51 -29.02
N GLU A 474 4.40 6.34 -29.28
CA GLU A 474 3.66 5.54 -28.30
C GLU A 474 4.59 4.93 -27.24
N TRP A 475 5.89 4.80 -27.53
CA TRP A 475 6.89 4.34 -26.57
C TRP A 475 6.95 5.24 -25.34
N ALA A 476 6.68 6.55 -25.49
CA ALA A 476 6.70 7.52 -24.39
C ALA A 476 5.70 7.19 -23.26
N ARG A 477 4.70 6.34 -23.51
CA ARG A 477 3.78 5.85 -22.47
C ARG A 477 4.51 5.16 -21.31
N HIS A 478 5.73 4.64 -21.50
CA HIS A 478 6.52 4.03 -20.41
C HIS A 478 6.88 5.03 -19.29
N HIS A 479 6.94 6.34 -19.57
CA HIS A 479 7.22 7.35 -18.55
C HIS A 479 6.19 7.36 -17.42
N LEU A 480 4.95 6.93 -17.70
CA LEU A 480 3.91 6.75 -16.69
C LEU A 480 4.31 5.73 -15.60
N HIS A 481 5.12 4.73 -15.94
CA HIS A 481 5.53 3.67 -15.02
C HIS A 481 6.85 4.00 -14.29
N SER A 482 7.47 5.13 -14.59
CA SER A 482 8.69 5.57 -13.92
C SER A 482 8.36 6.11 -12.52
N ALA A 483 9.16 5.74 -11.53
CA ALA A 483 9.06 6.27 -10.17
C ALA A 483 7.64 6.12 -9.58
N ALA A 484 7.07 7.21 -9.03
CA ALA A 484 5.72 7.23 -8.48
C ALA A 484 4.65 7.80 -9.44
N ASN A 485 4.94 7.97 -10.74
CA ASN A 485 4.05 8.70 -11.66
C ASN A 485 2.65 8.07 -11.74
N LEU A 486 2.56 6.74 -11.94
CA LEU A 486 1.26 6.05 -11.96
C LEU A 486 0.53 6.14 -10.60
N TYR A 487 1.28 6.13 -9.50
CA TYR A 487 0.69 6.31 -8.16
C TYR A 487 0.05 7.70 -8.03
N HIS A 488 0.73 8.76 -8.46
CA HIS A 488 0.15 10.11 -8.49
C HIS A 488 -1.07 10.20 -9.41
N ALA A 489 -1.02 9.56 -10.58
CA ALA A 489 -2.17 9.49 -11.48
C ALA A 489 -3.37 8.78 -10.80
N GLN A 490 -3.14 7.67 -10.08
CA GLN A 490 -4.14 6.98 -9.27
C GLN A 490 -4.74 7.86 -8.19
N CYS A 491 -3.91 8.59 -7.44
CA CYS A 491 -4.38 9.53 -6.42
C CYS A 491 -5.22 10.68 -7.00
N ARG A 492 -4.88 11.14 -8.21
CA ARG A 492 -5.60 12.20 -8.92
C ARG A 492 -6.95 11.73 -9.46
N LEU A 493 -6.97 10.56 -10.12
CA LEU A 493 -8.15 10.03 -10.80
C LEU A 493 -9.11 9.26 -9.88
N ARG A 494 -8.64 8.79 -8.72
CA ARG A 494 -9.43 8.13 -7.66
C ARG A 494 -10.37 7.01 -8.15
N VAL A 495 -9.94 6.23 -9.15
CA VAL A 495 -10.70 5.07 -9.62
C VAL A 495 -10.69 3.99 -8.52
N PRO A 496 -11.86 3.57 -7.99
CA PRO A 496 -11.91 2.56 -6.95
C PRO A 496 -11.58 1.17 -7.51
N ARG A 497 -11.04 0.27 -6.67
CA ARG A 497 -10.57 -1.06 -7.11
C ARG A 497 -11.67 -1.92 -7.75
N ASN A 498 -12.91 -1.82 -7.26
CA ASN A 498 -14.07 -2.51 -7.81
C ASN A 498 -14.55 -1.94 -9.16
N ALA A 499 -14.03 -0.79 -9.58
CA ALA A 499 -14.25 -0.19 -10.90
C ALA A 499 -12.92 -0.09 -11.66
N SER A 500 -12.04 -1.09 -11.50
CA SER A 500 -10.75 -1.13 -12.18
C SER A 500 -10.93 -0.92 -13.68
N ARG A 501 -10.08 -0.06 -14.26
CA ARG A 501 -10.02 0.24 -15.69
C ARG A 501 -8.74 -0.31 -16.27
N VAL A 502 -8.70 -0.45 -17.59
CA VAL A 502 -7.46 -0.79 -18.30
C VAL A 502 -7.03 0.38 -19.19
N TYR A 503 -5.72 0.56 -19.34
CA TYR A 503 -5.13 1.66 -20.10
C TYR A 503 -4.06 1.16 -21.07
N ARG A 504 -3.77 1.98 -22.09
CA ARG A 504 -2.72 1.71 -23.06
C ARG A 504 -1.35 1.82 -22.42
N VAL A 505 -0.48 0.87 -22.72
CA VAL A 505 0.88 0.80 -22.20
C VAL A 505 1.86 0.73 -23.36
N ALA A 506 3.08 1.23 -23.13
CA ALA A 506 4.21 0.82 -23.97
C ALA A 506 4.66 -0.60 -23.57
N TRP A 507 4.85 -0.78 -22.27
CA TRP A 507 5.19 -2.05 -21.61
C TRP A 507 5.06 -1.86 -20.09
N VAL A 508 5.03 -2.95 -19.34
CA VAL A 508 4.95 -2.97 -17.89
C VAL A 508 6.06 -3.86 -17.34
N GLY A 509 6.90 -3.34 -16.45
CA GLY A 509 7.97 -4.12 -15.83
C GLY A 509 7.49 -4.91 -14.60
N GLY A 510 8.05 -6.10 -14.41
CA GLY A 510 8.08 -6.83 -13.14
C GLY A 510 6.77 -7.37 -12.55
N CYS A 511 5.60 -7.08 -13.11
CA CYS A 511 4.35 -7.74 -12.73
C CYS A 511 3.36 -7.80 -13.91
N VAL A 512 3.35 -8.93 -14.63
CA VAL A 512 2.55 -9.09 -15.86
C VAL A 512 1.89 -10.45 -15.94
N LEU A 513 0.55 -10.46 -16.02
CA LEU A 513 -0.26 -11.65 -16.24
C LEU A 513 -0.47 -11.87 -17.73
N PHE A 514 -0.05 -13.03 -18.23
CA PHE A 514 -0.28 -13.45 -19.60
C PHE A 514 -1.34 -14.55 -19.68
N ASP A 515 -2.06 -14.59 -20.80
CA ASP A 515 -2.63 -15.84 -21.29
C ASP A 515 -1.46 -16.73 -21.77
N THR A 516 -1.29 -17.88 -21.13
CA THR A 516 -0.12 -18.76 -21.34
C THR A 516 -0.05 -19.24 -22.78
N ALA A 517 -1.20 -19.55 -23.40
CA ALA A 517 -1.25 -20.04 -24.77
C ALA A 517 -0.91 -18.92 -25.76
N LYS A 518 -1.40 -17.71 -25.54
CA LYS A 518 -1.08 -16.54 -26.39
C LYS A 518 0.39 -16.13 -26.29
N LEU A 519 0.98 -16.19 -25.09
CA LEU A 519 2.42 -15.96 -24.92
C LEU A 519 3.25 -17.00 -25.69
N ARG A 520 2.91 -18.28 -25.58
CA ARG A 520 3.57 -19.36 -26.35
C ARG A 520 3.36 -19.23 -27.86
N ALA A 521 2.18 -18.83 -28.30
CA ALA A 521 1.89 -18.59 -29.71
C ALA A 521 2.71 -17.42 -30.29
N CYS A 522 3.18 -16.51 -29.44
CA CYS A 522 4.14 -15.46 -29.80
C CYS A 522 5.59 -15.90 -29.58
N GLY A 523 5.87 -17.19 -29.40
CA GLY A 523 7.22 -17.73 -29.18
C GLY A 523 7.78 -17.52 -27.77
N GLY A 524 6.99 -17.00 -26.83
CA GLY A 524 7.40 -16.78 -25.43
C GLY A 524 8.73 -16.00 -25.34
N PHE A 525 9.67 -16.58 -24.61
CA PHE A 525 11.02 -16.03 -24.40
C PHE A 525 12.10 -16.74 -25.22
N GLU A 526 11.75 -17.61 -26.18
CA GLU A 526 12.71 -18.45 -26.94
C GLU A 526 13.73 -17.65 -27.77
N PHE A 527 13.49 -16.36 -27.97
CA PHE A 527 14.44 -15.41 -28.58
C PHE A 527 15.70 -15.20 -27.74
N TRP A 528 15.75 -15.68 -26.49
CA TRP A 528 16.95 -15.66 -25.65
C TRP A 528 18.18 -16.23 -26.37
N ARG A 529 17.99 -17.19 -27.30
CA ARG A 529 19.09 -17.77 -28.11
C ARG A 529 19.75 -16.77 -29.06
N ALA A 530 19.08 -15.67 -29.37
CA ALA A 530 19.58 -14.58 -30.19
C ALA A 530 20.15 -13.42 -29.34
N LEU A 531 20.15 -13.55 -28.01
CA LEU A 531 20.69 -12.56 -27.08
C LEU A 531 21.94 -13.10 -26.39
N PRO A 532 22.93 -12.23 -26.09
CA PRO A 532 24.00 -12.59 -25.16
C PRO A 532 23.43 -12.79 -23.76
N ALA A 533 24.15 -13.50 -22.87
CA ALA A 533 23.70 -13.69 -21.49
C ALA A 533 23.49 -12.37 -20.73
N ARG A 534 24.21 -11.31 -21.10
CA ARG A 534 24.06 -9.95 -20.55
C ARG A 534 23.20 -9.11 -21.47
N HIS A 535 21.94 -8.89 -21.10
CA HIS A 535 20.97 -8.08 -21.85
C HIS A 535 19.90 -7.53 -20.90
N CYS A 536 19.02 -6.68 -21.43
CA CYS A 536 17.81 -6.23 -20.75
C CYS A 536 16.61 -6.17 -21.72
N GLY A 537 15.42 -5.88 -21.19
CA GLY A 537 14.21 -5.65 -21.98
C GLY A 537 13.58 -6.91 -22.56
N GLU A 538 13.91 -8.08 -22.02
CA GLU A 538 13.35 -9.36 -22.46
C GLU A 538 11.85 -9.47 -22.18
N ASP A 539 11.41 -8.99 -21.02
CA ASP A 539 9.99 -8.91 -20.66
C ASP A 539 9.25 -7.91 -21.55
N VAL A 540 9.90 -6.80 -21.89
CA VAL A 540 9.38 -5.78 -22.81
C VAL A 540 9.21 -6.37 -24.22
N LEU A 541 10.21 -7.06 -24.76
CA LEU A 541 10.10 -7.68 -26.10
C LEU A 541 8.98 -8.74 -26.15
N ALA A 542 8.88 -9.59 -25.14
CA ALA A 542 7.79 -10.57 -25.04
C ALA A 542 6.41 -9.88 -25.02
N GLN A 543 6.27 -8.80 -24.26
CA GLN A 543 5.04 -8.00 -24.22
C GLN A 543 4.70 -7.40 -25.58
N LEU A 544 5.66 -6.78 -26.28
CA LEU A 544 5.41 -6.15 -27.57
C LEU A 544 4.92 -7.15 -28.62
N ARG A 545 5.51 -8.35 -28.64
CA ARG A 545 5.09 -9.44 -29.53
C ARG A 545 3.67 -9.91 -29.23
N VAL A 546 3.34 -10.08 -27.95
CA VAL A 546 1.98 -10.44 -27.52
C VAL A 546 0.99 -9.31 -27.80
N MET A 547 1.37 -8.05 -27.58
CA MET A 547 0.53 -6.88 -27.84
C MET A 547 0.20 -6.75 -29.32
N ALA A 548 1.19 -6.93 -30.19
CA ALA A 548 1.05 -6.87 -31.63
C ALA A 548 0.02 -7.86 -32.17
N ARG A 549 -0.08 -9.05 -31.56
CA ARG A 549 -0.97 -10.13 -32.03
C ARG A 549 -2.31 -10.19 -31.29
N PHE A 550 -2.30 -10.00 -29.98
CA PHE A 550 -3.44 -10.28 -29.11
C PHE A 550 -3.88 -9.09 -28.25
N GLY A 551 -3.17 -7.96 -28.33
CA GLY A 551 -3.41 -6.79 -27.49
C GLY A 551 -2.85 -6.95 -26.07
N GLY A 552 -2.65 -5.83 -25.41
CA GLY A 552 -2.11 -5.74 -24.06
C GLY A 552 -2.51 -4.43 -23.40
N CYS A 553 -2.57 -4.42 -22.08
CA CYS A 553 -2.97 -3.23 -21.33
C CYS A 553 -2.39 -3.22 -19.92
N GLY A 554 -2.36 -2.04 -19.31
CA GLY A 554 -2.09 -1.88 -17.88
C GLY A 554 -3.39 -1.88 -17.07
N LEU A 555 -3.32 -2.35 -15.83
CA LEU A 555 -4.42 -2.31 -14.85
C LEU A 555 -4.37 -1.02 -14.03
N PHE A 556 -5.52 -0.37 -13.87
CA PHE A 556 -5.66 0.86 -13.08
C PHE A 556 -6.81 0.74 -12.07
N PRO A 557 -6.56 0.89 -10.76
CA PRO A 557 -5.25 1.07 -10.13
C PRO A 557 -4.36 -0.19 -10.26
N SER A 558 -3.05 -0.01 -10.29
CA SER A 558 -2.03 -1.08 -10.35
C SER A 558 -2.13 -1.97 -9.10
N GLY A 559 -1.66 -1.49 -7.95
CA GLY A 559 -1.60 -2.29 -6.72
C GLY A 559 -0.38 -3.21 -6.64
N ALA A 560 0.65 -2.97 -7.46
CA ALA A 560 1.98 -3.54 -7.31
C ALA A 560 2.99 -2.45 -6.94
N TYR A 561 3.93 -2.77 -6.05
CA TYR A 561 4.92 -1.83 -5.52
C TYR A 561 6.33 -2.43 -5.63
N HIS A 562 7.30 -1.62 -6.04
CA HIS A 562 8.69 -2.03 -6.15
C HIS A 562 9.39 -1.84 -4.80
N ALA A 563 10.16 -2.82 -4.33
CA ALA A 563 10.92 -2.69 -3.08
C ALA A 563 12.18 -1.81 -3.21
N GLU A 564 12.53 -1.41 -4.44
CA GLU A 564 13.60 -0.44 -4.76
C GLU A 564 15.00 -0.89 -4.32
N LEU A 565 15.19 -2.20 -4.34
CA LEU A 565 16.49 -2.83 -4.19
C LEU A 565 17.33 -2.67 -5.48
N PRO A 566 18.67 -2.67 -5.38
CA PRO A 566 19.53 -2.55 -6.55
C PRO A 566 19.31 -3.68 -7.57
N THR A 567 19.26 -3.30 -8.86
CA THR A 567 19.14 -4.25 -9.97
C THR A 567 20.32 -5.23 -10.03
N THR A 568 20.03 -6.50 -10.30
CA THR A 568 21.03 -7.54 -10.59
C THR A 568 21.53 -7.45 -12.03
N VAL A 569 20.72 -6.89 -12.93
CA VAL A 569 21.10 -6.56 -14.32
C VAL A 569 21.78 -5.19 -14.33
N ARG A 570 23.11 -5.18 -14.19
CA ARG A 570 23.94 -3.95 -14.13
C ARG A 570 24.34 -3.43 -15.51
N GLU A 571 24.52 -4.32 -16.47
CA GLU A 571 24.94 -4.00 -17.83
C GLU A 571 23.74 -4.13 -18.78
N ARG A 572 23.45 -3.05 -19.52
CA ARG A 572 22.23 -2.91 -20.34
C ARG A 572 22.54 -2.54 -21.80
N ASP A 573 23.75 -2.84 -22.25
CA ASP A 573 24.25 -2.45 -23.59
C ASP A 573 23.46 -3.10 -24.73
N VAL A 574 22.84 -4.25 -24.46
CA VAL A 574 21.94 -4.94 -25.38
C VAL A 574 20.52 -4.89 -24.83
N ASP A 575 19.67 -4.12 -25.48
CA ASP A 575 18.25 -3.96 -25.14
C ASP A 575 17.37 -4.71 -26.17
N ALA A 576 16.76 -5.81 -25.73
CA ALA A 576 16.10 -6.79 -26.60
C ALA A 576 15.06 -6.19 -27.56
N PRO A 577 14.18 -5.25 -27.16
CA PRO A 577 13.23 -4.61 -28.05
C PRO A 577 13.90 -3.90 -29.23
N PHE A 578 15.04 -3.25 -29.02
CA PHE A 578 15.76 -2.52 -30.07
C PHE A 578 16.54 -3.45 -30.98
N VAL A 579 17.26 -4.43 -30.43
CA VAL A 579 18.10 -5.34 -31.25
C VAL A 579 17.32 -6.40 -32.00
N LEU A 580 16.13 -6.78 -31.50
CA LEU A 580 15.27 -7.80 -32.10
C LEU A 580 13.89 -7.24 -32.50
N ALA A 581 13.82 -5.96 -32.89
CA ALA A 581 12.58 -5.28 -33.27
C ALA A 581 11.80 -6.02 -34.38
N HIS A 582 12.50 -6.69 -35.31
CA HIS A 582 11.89 -7.50 -36.38
C HIS A 582 10.95 -8.60 -35.86
N LEU A 583 11.18 -9.13 -34.65
CA LEU A 583 10.31 -10.15 -34.05
C LEU A 583 8.94 -9.60 -33.64
N ILE A 584 8.82 -8.28 -33.45
CA ILE A 584 7.55 -7.59 -33.18
C ILE A 584 6.72 -7.57 -34.46
N ASP A 585 7.33 -7.21 -35.58
CA ASP A 585 6.70 -7.21 -36.89
C ASP A 585 6.28 -8.62 -37.30
N GLU A 586 7.13 -9.62 -37.10
CA GLU A 586 6.79 -11.03 -37.34
C GLU A 586 5.57 -11.46 -36.52
N ALA A 587 5.48 -11.07 -35.24
CA ALA A 587 4.34 -11.41 -34.40
C ALA A 587 3.04 -10.73 -34.87
N ALA A 588 3.12 -9.50 -35.37
CA ALA A 588 1.98 -8.79 -35.97
C ALA A 588 1.47 -9.49 -37.25
N HIS A 589 2.39 -10.07 -38.03
CA HIS A 589 2.11 -10.71 -39.32
C HIS A 589 1.95 -12.23 -39.24
N ALA A 590 2.17 -12.84 -38.07
CA ALA A 590 1.91 -14.26 -37.78
C ALA A 590 0.40 -14.55 -37.69
N ILE A 591 -0.28 -14.27 -38.80
CA ILE A 591 -1.60 -14.62 -39.32
C ILE A 591 -2.81 -14.60 -38.36
N ARG A 592 -3.85 -13.94 -38.89
CA ARG A 592 -5.28 -14.23 -38.77
C ARG A 592 -5.62 -15.72 -38.83
#